data_AF-A0A6H5JDV8-F1
#
_entry.id   AF-A0A6H5JDV8-F1
#
_cell.length_a   1.000
_cell.length_b   1.000
_cell.length_c   1.000
_cell.angle_alpha   90.00
_cell.angle_beta   90.00
_cell.angle_gamma   90.00
#
_symmetry.space_group_name_H-M   'P 1'
#
loop_
_entity.id
_entity.type
_entity.pdbx_description
1 polymer ?
#
loop_
_entity_poly.entity_id
_entity_poly.type
_entity_poly.pdbx_seq_one_letter_code
_entity_poly.pdbx_strand_id
1 'polypeptide(L)'
;MGADLGQVEYVFSDKTGTLTQNLMKFKRCSVGGVIYGELDQQSKDLMTPQQLSHAVDAPPLSELASNIAGATKGSAPLDFALCLALNHTVVLEEDPKTGQKQMQAESPDEEALVDGGKTLGVNFVDRSPGKVELDVTGKGRLSYSLILTIPFDSTRKRMSVVVRAPDGSYVLYCK
;
A
#
# COMPACT_ATOMS: atom_id res chain seq x y z
N MET A 1 -27.70 -35.87 -16.05
CA MET A 1 -26.87 -34.68 -16.36
C MET A 1 -25.67 -34.63 -15.41
N GLY A 2 -24.74 -35.57 -15.53
CA GLY A 2 -23.57 -35.64 -14.63
C GLY A 2 -22.43 -36.54 -15.11
N ALA A 3 -22.61 -37.24 -16.24
CA ALA A 3 -21.57 -38.08 -16.83
C ALA A 3 -20.46 -37.25 -17.50
N ASP A 4 -20.77 -36.04 -17.95
CA ASP A 4 -19.86 -35.21 -18.74
C ASP A 4 -18.72 -34.61 -17.91
N LEU A 5 -18.94 -34.31 -16.62
CA LEU A 5 -17.89 -33.82 -15.72
C LEU A 5 -16.82 -34.89 -15.42
N GLY A 6 -17.16 -36.18 -15.54
CA GLY A 6 -16.22 -37.29 -15.35
C GLY A 6 -15.31 -37.55 -16.55
N GLN A 7 -15.52 -36.86 -17.67
CA GLN A 7 -14.76 -37.01 -18.92
C GLN A 7 -13.91 -35.77 -19.24
N VAL A 8 -13.80 -34.82 -18.32
CA VAL A 8 -13.04 -33.58 -18.53
C VAL A 8 -11.54 -33.86 -18.45
N GLU A 9 -10.83 -33.67 -19.56
CA GLU A 9 -9.37 -33.79 -19.63
C GLU A 9 -8.65 -32.42 -19.56
N TYR A 10 -9.33 -31.33 -19.94
CA TYR A 10 -8.75 -29.99 -19.99
C TYR A 10 -9.66 -28.98 -19.30
N VAL A 11 -9.08 -28.18 -18.41
CA VAL A 11 -9.75 -27.03 -17.78
C VAL A 11 -9.11 -25.76 -18.29
N PHE A 12 -9.89 -24.95 -19.00
CA PHE A 12 -9.52 -23.59 -19.36
C PHE A 12 -10.06 -22.65 -18.29
N SER A 13 -9.19 -21.88 -17.65
CA SER A 13 -9.55 -20.96 -16.59
C SER A 13 -8.98 -19.58 -16.89
N ASP A 14 -9.78 -18.54 -16.65
CA ASP A 14 -9.29 -17.16 -16.65
C ASP A 14 -8.62 -16.86 -15.31
N LYS A 15 -7.64 -15.97 -15.29
CA LYS A 15 -6.99 -15.55 -14.06
C LYS A 15 -7.87 -14.59 -13.28
N THR A 16 -8.33 -13.52 -13.92
CA THR A 16 -8.99 -12.41 -13.22
C THR A 16 -10.46 -12.74 -13.01
N GLY A 17 -10.95 -12.66 -11.76
CA GLY A 17 -12.35 -12.95 -11.44
C GLY A 17 -12.70 -14.44 -11.36
N THR A 18 -11.76 -15.35 -11.68
CA THR A 18 -11.89 -16.80 -11.42
C THR A 18 -10.81 -17.28 -10.46
N LEU A 19 -9.52 -17.15 -10.81
CA LEU A 19 -8.42 -17.53 -9.90
C LEU A 19 -8.13 -16.46 -8.84
N THR A 20 -8.38 -15.18 -9.15
CA THR A 20 -8.14 -14.06 -8.22
C THR A 20 -9.43 -13.27 -7.95
N GLN A 21 -9.56 -12.77 -6.72
CA GLN A 21 -10.74 -12.01 -6.27
C GLN A 21 -10.71 -10.53 -6.68
N ASN A 22 -9.73 -10.09 -7.46
CA ASN A 22 -9.48 -8.67 -7.76
C ASN A 22 -9.38 -7.78 -6.48
N LEU A 23 -8.91 -8.38 -5.38
CA LEU A 23 -8.71 -7.71 -4.09
C LEU A 23 -7.22 -7.71 -3.77
N MET A 24 -6.62 -6.53 -3.72
CA MET A 24 -5.22 -6.35 -3.39
C MET A 24 -5.09 -6.00 -1.90
N LYS A 25 -4.09 -6.58 -1.23
CA LYS A 25 -3.82 -6.35 0.19
C LYS A 25 -2.34 -6.09 0.38
N PHE A 26 -2.01 -5.05 1.14
CA PHE A 26 -0.65 -4.84 1.59
C PHE A 26 -0.26 -5.91 2.60
N LYS A 27 0.77 -6.70 2.27
CA LYS A 27 1.17 -7.87 3.07
C LYS A 27 2.53 -7.70 3.72
N ARG A 28 3.52 -7.28 2.94
CA ARG A 28 4.93 -7.22 3.35
C ARG A 28 5.63 -6.08 2.62
N CYS A 29 6.72 -5.59 3.19
CA CYS A 29 7.59 -4.61 2.56
C CYS A 29 9.04 -4.78 3.01
N SER A 30 9.99 -4.23 2.26
CA SER A 30 11.38 -4.14 2.68
C SER A 30 11.80 -2.70 2.85
N VAL A 31 12.30 -2.37 4.03
CA VAL A 31 12.72 -1.01 4.39
C VAL A 31 14.06 -1.08 5.11
N GLY A 32 15.05 -0.33 4.61
CA GLY A 32 16.40 -0.35 5.17
C GLY A 32 17.07 -1.72 5.14
N GLY A 33 16.71 -2.59 4.19
CA GLY A 33 17.21 -3.96 4.07
C GLY A 33 16.52 -4.99 4.96
N VAL A 34 15.55 -4.58 5.79
CA VAL A 34 14.76 -5.48 6.64
C VAL A 34 13.41 -5.75 5.99
N ILE A 35 12.99 -7.01 5.92
CA ILE A 35 11.68 -7.40 5.41
C ILE A 35 10.69 -7.44 6.59
N TYR A 36 9.63 -6.67 6.50
CA TYR A 36 8.54 -6.63 7.48
C TYR A 36 7.28 -7.30 6.95
N GLY A 37 6.50 -7.86 7.87
CA GLY A 37 5.24 -8.54 7.61
C GLY A 37 5.38 -10.06 7.62
N GLU A 38 4.47 -10.69 8.36
CA GLU A 38 4.44 -12.13 8.55
C GLU A 38 3.76 -12.83 7.37
N LEU A 39 4.18 -14.06 7.11
CA LEU A 39 3.47 -14.94 6.19
C LEU A 39 2.23 -15.52 6.88
N ASP A 40 1.09 -15.48 6.19
CA ASP A 40 -0.08 -16.23 6.63
C ASP A 40 0.14 -17.74 6.48
N GLN A 41 -0.68 -18.54 7.20
CA GLN A 41 -0.51 -19.98 7.24
C GLN A 41 -0.61 -20.61 5.84
N GLN A 42 -1.54 -20.13 5.02
CA GLN A 42 -1.69 -20.61 3.65
C GLN A 42 -0.44 -20.36 2.81
N SER A 43 0.21 -19.20 2.95
CA SER A 43 1.48 -18.91 2.27
C SER A 43 2.61 -19.80 2.76
N LYS A 44 2.63 -20.14 4.06
CA LYS A 44 3.61 -21.08 4.64
C LYS A 44 3.41 -22.50 4.10
N ASP A 45 2.17 -22.96 3.99
CA ASP A 45 1.85 -24.31 3.52
C ASP A 45 2.24 -24.55 2.05
N LEU A 46 2.33 -23.48 1.26
CA LEU A 46 2.73 -23.52 -0.16
C LEU A 46 4.24 -23.40 -0.37
N MET A 47 5.03 -23.16 0.68
CA MET A 47 6.48 -22.96 0.59
C MET A 47 7.26 -24.26 0.88
N THR A 48 8.41 -24.41 0.22
CA THR A 48 9.37 -25.48 0.55
C THR A 48 10.07 -25.19 1.88
N PRO A 49 10.59 -26.22 2.59
CA PRO A 49 11.33 -26.02 3.84
C PRO A 49 12.49 -25.02 3.74
N GLN A 50 13.18 -24.97 2.59
CA GLN A 50 14.24 -23.99 2.30
C GLN A 50 13.72 -22.56 2.13
N GLN A 51 12.54 -22.37 1.54
CA GLN A 51 11.92 -21.05 1.44
C GLN A 51 11.39 -20.57 2.79
N LEU A 52 10.84 -21.47 3.60
CA LEU A 52 10.42 -21.15 4.95
C LEU A 52 11.62 -20.66 5.78
N SER A 53 12.76 -21.36 5.77
CA SER A 53 13.92 -20.98 6.60
C SER A 53 14.44 -19.56 6.37
N HIS A 54 14.24 -18.99 5.18
CA HIS A 54 14.60 -17.60 4.88
C HIS A 54 13.49 -16.58 5.18
N ALA A 55 12.27 -17.04 5.42
CA ALA A 55 11.09 -16.20 5.56
C ALA A 55 10.57 -16.07 7.00
N VAL A 56 11.06 -16.88 7.95
CA VAL A 56 10.50 -16.98 9.32
C VAL A 56 10.83 -15.78 10.22
N ASP A 57 11.91 -15.04 9.95
CA ASP A 57 12.42 -14.00 10.87
C ASP A 57 11.99 -12.58 10.50
N ALA A 58 10.94 -12.42 9.68
CA ALA A 58 10.46 -11.10 9.31
C ALA A 58 9.69 -10.45 10.46
N PRO A 59 10.16 -9.32 11.04
CA PRO A 59 9.42 -8.59 12.05
C PRO A 59 8.02 -8.18 11.55
N PRO A 60 7.02 -8.06 12.43
CA PRO A 60 5.67 -7.70 12.03
C PRO A 60 5.60 -6.24 11.55
N LEU A 61 4.55 -5.90 10.78
CA LEU A 61 4.33 -4.52 10.34
C LEU A 61 4.13 -3.53 11.50
N SER A 62 3.67 -4.00 12.67
CA SER A 62 3.53 -3.20 13.89
C SER A 62 4.87 -2.71 14.44
N GLU A 63 5.95 -3.48 14.23
CA GLU A 63 7.30 -3.05 14.59
C GLU A 63 7.76 -1.91 13.67
N LEU A 64 7.53 -2.04 12.35
CA LEU A 64 7.80 -0.96 11.41
C LEU A 64 6.98 0.30 11.75
N ALA A 65 5.70 0.15 12.10
CA ALA A 65 4.85 1.26 12.53
C ALA A 65 5.42 1.97 13.77
N SER A 66 5.95 1.20 14.73
CA SER A 66 6.61 1.74 15.93
C SER A 66 7.89 2.52 15.55
N ASN A 67 8.69 1.98 14.63
CA ASN A 67 9.88 2.65 14.10
C ASN A 67 9.51 3.97 13.39
N ILE A 68 8.39 4.01 12.65
CA ILE A 68 7.87 5.21 11.99
C ILE A 68 7.41 6.26 13.00
N ALA A 69 6.75 5.85 14.09
CA ALA A 69 6.28 6.76 15.11
C ALA A 69 7.44 7.54 15.76
N GLY A 70 8.51 6.83 16.16
CA GLY A 70 9.73 7.41 16.74
C GLY A 70 10.71 8.03 15.74
N ALA A 71 10.54 7.79 14.44
CA ALA A 71 11.44 8.25 13.41
C ALA A 71 11.46 9.78 13.22
N THR A 72 12.63 10.31 12.87
CA THR A 72 12.80 11.68 12.39
C THR A 72 12.64 11.76 10.88
N LYS A 73 12.48 12.99 10.36
CA LYS A 73 12.49 13.27 8.92
C LYS A 73 13.76 12.74 8.24
N GLY A 74 13.62 12.17 7.04
CA GLY A 74 14.73 11.63 6.26
C GLY A 74 15.14 10.21 6.65
N SER A 75 14.44 9.60 7.60
CA SER A 75 14.66 8.19 7.94
C SER A 75 13.92 7.29 6.95
N ALA A 76 14.56 6.19 6.57
CA ALA A 76 13.98 5.25 5.61
C ALA A 76 12.58 4.74 6.00
N PRO A 77 12.27 4.41 7.27
CA PRO A 77 10.91 4.03 7.68
C PRO A 77 9.85 5.09 7.40
N LEU A 78 10.13 6.33 7.80
CA LEU A 78 9.17 7.42 7.62
C LEU A 78 9.00 7.78 6.15
N ASP A 79 10.10 7.91 5.41
CA ASP A 79 10.05 8.27 3.99
C ASP A 79 9.37 7.18 3.15
N PHE A 80 9.54 5.90 3.51
CA PHE A 80 8.82 4.80 2.90
C PHE A 80 7.31 4.93 3.09
N ALA A 81 6.84 5.13 4.33
CA ALA A 81 5.42 5.25 4.61
C ALA A 81 4.81 6.54 4.03
N LEU A 82 5.57 7.65 4.03
CA LEU A 82 5.17 8.89 3.35
C LEU A 82 5.07 8.70 1.83
N CYS A 83 5.95 7.92 1.21
CA CYS A 83 5.83 7.58 -0.21
C CYS A 83 4.49 6.89 -0.51
N LEU A 84 4.10 5.90 0.31
CA LEU A 84 2.81 5.20 0.15
C LEU A 84 1.60 6.14 0.32
N ALA A 85 1.65 7.03 1.31
CA ALA A 85 0.55 7.91 1.68
C ALA A 85 0.48 9.23 0.87
N LEU A 86 1.50 9.58 0.08
CA LEU A 86 1.51 10.80 -0.73
C LEU A 86 1.52 10.53 -2.22
N ASN A 87 2.22 9.49 -2.67
CA ASN A 87 2.37 9.17 -4.08
C ASN A 87 1.22 8.29 -4.57
N HIS A 88 0.02 8.85 -4.73
CA HIS A 88 -1.16 8.19 -5.28
C HIS A 88 -2.16 9.23 -5.80
N THR A 89 -3.27 8.81 -6.43
CA THR A 89 -4.38 9.70 -6.83
C THR A 89 -5.68 9.45 -6.08
N VAL A 90 -5.70 8.49 -5.14
CA VAL A 90 -6.88 8.16 -4.30
C VAL A 90 -7.59 9.39 -3.71
N VAL A 91 -8.92 9.36 -3.80
CA VAL A 91 -9.86 10.33 -3.21
C VAL A 91 -10.69 9.62 -2.15
N LEU A 92 -11.05 10.34 -1.07
CA LEU A 92 -12.00 9.86 -0.07
C LEU A 92 -13.37 10.45 -0.37
N GLU A 93 -14.33 9.59 -0.71
CA GLU A 93 -15.72 9.96 -0.91
C GLU A 93 -16.55 9.52 0.30
N GLU A 94 -17.43 10.39 0.77
CA GLU A 94 -18.37 10.04 1.83
C GLU A 94 -19.60 9.38 1.22
N ASP A 95 -19.92 8.17 1.66
CA ASP A 95 -21.13 7.47 1.25
C ASP A 95 -22.36 8.25 1.77
N PRO A 96 -23.23 8.76 0.87
CA PRO A 96 -24.38 9.57 1.26
C PRO A 96 -25.38 8.85 2.16
N LYS A 97 -25.38 7.52 2.17
CA LYS A 97 -26.32 6.68 2.95
C LYS A 97 -25.77 6.32 4.31
N THR A 98 -24.45 6.07 4.42
CA THR A 98 -23.82 5.54 5.63
C THR A 98 -22.96 6.56 6.37
N GLY A 99 -22.59 7.67 5.72
CA GLY A 99 -21.63 8.66 6.24
C GLY A 99 -20.21 8.12 6.34
N GLN A 100 -19.93 6.92 5.80
CA GLN A 100 -18.61 6.31 5.85
C GLN A 100 -17.76 6.81 4.69
N LYS A 101 -16.51 7.16 4.97
CA LYS A 101 -15.53 7.50 3.94
C LYS A 101 -15.03 6.23 3.25
N GLN A 102 -15.20 6.17 1.94
CA GLN A 102 -14.70 5.12 1.07
C GLN A 102 -13.59 5.66 0.18
N MET A 103 -12.58 4.84 -0.08
CA MET A 103 -11.49 5.17 -0.97
C MET A 103 -11.90 4.90 -2.42
N GLN A 104 -11.72 5.90 -3.28
CA GLN A 104 -11.85 5.75 -4.72
C GLN A 104 -10.48 5.89 -5.36
N ALA A 105 -10.03 4.83 -6.02
CA ALA A 105 -8.72 4.73 -6.63
C ALA A 105 -8.83 4.27 -8.08
N GLU A 106 -7.90 4.69 -8.93
CA GLU A 106 -7.84 4.25 -10.34
C GLU A 106 -7.42 2.79 -10.47
N SER A 107 -6.82 2.21 -9.42
CA SER A 107 -6.45 0.79 -9.36
C SER A 107 -6.53 0.24 -7.93
N PRO A 108 -6.85 -1.05 -7.77
CA PRO A 108 -6.88 -1.70 -6.45
C PRO A 108 -5.50 -1.75 -5.78
N ASP A 109 -4.42 -1.69 -6.56
CA ASP A 109 -3.05 -1.59 -6.04
C ASP A 109 -2.84 -0.29 -5.28
N GLU A 110 -3.31 0.85 -5.81
CA GLU A 110 -3.19 2.13 -5.12
C GLU A 110 -3.96 2.14 -3.80
N GLU A 111 -5.18 1.59 -3.79
CA GLU A 111 -5.99 1.48 -2.58
C GLU A 111 -5.26 0.65 -1.52
N ALA A 112 -4.73 -0.52 -1.90
CA ALA A 112 -3.98 -1.39 -1.01
C ALA A 112 -2.72 -0.71 -0.44
N LEU A 113 -2.00 0.09 -1.24
CA LEU A 113 -0.81 0.81 -0.77
C LEU A 113 -1.16 1.92 0.22
N VAL A 114 -2.24 2.66 0.00
CA VAL A 114 -2.70 3.70 0.93
C VAL A 114 -3.20 3.08 2.25
N ASP A 115 -3.92 1.96 2.18
CA ASP A 115 -4.29 1.18 3.37
C ASP A 115 -3.06 0.59 4.08
N GLY A 116 -2.03 0.21 3.32
CA GLY A 116 -0.71 -0.13 3.85
C GLY A 116 -0.07 1.02 4.63
N GLY A 117 -0.10 2.24 4.09
CA GLY A 117 0.35 3.45 4.81
C GLY A 117 -0.36 3.65 6.14
N LYS A 118 -1.70 3.47 6.15
CA LYS A 118 -2.51 3.53 7.37
C LYS A 118 -2.11 2.45 8.39
N THR A 119 -1.89 1.22 7.94
CA THR A 119 -1.38 0.10 8.78
C THR A 119 -0.04 0.44 9.42
N LEU A 120 0.79 1.24 8.73
CA LEU A 120 2.09 1.71 9.20
C LEU A 120 2.03 2.99 10.05
N GLY A 121 0.83 3.46 10.40
CA GLY A 121 0.62 4.65 11.23
C GLY A 121 0.67 5.98 10.49
N VAL A 122 0.67 5.98 9.14
CA VAL A 122 0.58 7.16 8.28
C VAL A 122 -0.76 7.13 7.54
N ASN A 123 -1.79 7.67 8.19
CA ASN A 123 -3.14 7.63 7.67
C ASN A 123 -3.40 8.78 6.70
N PHE A 124 -3.85 8.47 5.48
CA PHE A 124 -4.36 9.47 4.54
C PHE A 124 -5.72 9.97 5.01
N VAL A 125 -5.88 11.30 5.13
CA VAL A 125 -7.08 11.91 5.74
C VAL A 125 -7.94 12.64 4.72
N ASP A 126 -7.29 13.42 3.85
CA ASP A 126 -7.99 14.19 2.83
C ASP A 126 -7.04 14.64 1.71
N ARG A 127 -7.62 14.91 0.55
CA ARG A 127 -6.95 15.52 -0.59
C ARG A 127 -7.82 16.63 -1.17
N SER A 128 -7.25 17.83 -1.22
CA SER A 128 -7.83 19.01 -1.86
C SER A 128 -6.89 19.52 -2.97
N PRO A 129 -7.35 20.40 -3.88
CA PRO A 129 -6.50 20.93 -4.94
C PRO A 129 -5.19 21.51 -4.38
N GLY A 130 -4.05 20.91 -4.77
CA GLY A 130 -2.72 21.33 -4.34
C GLY A 130 -2.31 20.96 -2.91
N LYS A 131 -3.10 20.16 -2.18
CA LYS A 131 -2.82 19.80 -0.78
C LYS A 131 -3.26 18.38 -0.43
N VAL A 132 -2.42 17.70 0.35
CA VAL A 132 -2.70 16.37 0.92
C VAL A 132 -2.53 16.44 2.44
N GLU A 133 -3.49 15.89 3.17
CA GLU A 133 -3.46 15.85 4.63
C GLU A 133 -3.32 14.42 5.13
N LEU A 134 -2.37 14.25 6.05
CA LEU A 134 -2.06 12.98 6.68
C LEU A 134 -2.22 13.11 8.20
N ASP A 135 -2.62 12.03 8.85
CA ASP A 135 -2.50 11.86 10.30
C ASP A 135 -1.40 10.85 10.57
N VAL A 136 -0.32 11.31 11.20
CA VAL A 136 0.88 10.51 11.41
C VAL A 136 1.03 10.21 12.89
N THR A 137 1.05 8.93 13.23
CA THR A 137 1.16 8.46 14.60
C THR A 137 2.44 9.02 15.24
N GLY A 138 2.30 9.64 16.42
CA GLY A 138 3.40 10.31 17.13
C GLY A 138 3.78 11.70 16.60
N LYS A 139 3.21 12.15 15.47
CA LYS A 139 3.50 13.47 14.84
C LYS A 139 2.25 14.33 14.63
N GLY A 140 1.06 13.74 14.74
CA GLY A 140 -0.23 14.41 14.56
C GLY A 140 -0.55 14.69 13.09
N ARG A 141 -1.46 15.64 12.86
CA ARG A 141 -1.94 15.99 11.52
C ARG A 141 -0.93 16.88 10.79
N LEU A 142 -0.49 16.42 9.62
CA LEU A 142 0.48 17.09 8.75
C LEU A 142 -0.16 17.45 7.41
N SER A 143 0.17 18.64 6.92
CA SER A 143 -0.32 19.16 5.64
C SER A 143 0.83 19.30 4.65
N TYR A 144 0.77 18.56 3.55
CA TYR A 144 1.73 18.63 2.45
C TYR A 144 1.15 19.41 1.28
N SER A 145 1.90 20.33 0.68
CA SER A 145 1.50 20.95 -0.59
C SER A 145 1.89 20.04 -1.74
N LEU A 146 0.93 19.65 -2.57
CA LEU A 146 1.18 18.87 -3.78
C LEU A 146 1.56 19.81 -4.91
N ILE A 147 2.82 19.77 -5.33
CA ILE A 147 3.39 20.69 -6.31
C ILE A 147 3.25 20.14 -7.73
N LEU A 148 3.53 18.85 -7.89
CA LEU A 148 3.48 18.17 -9.18
C LEU A 148 3.11 16.71 -8.99
N THR A 149 2.19 16.22 -9.81
CA THR A 149 1.94 14.80 -9.99
C THR A 149 2.37 14.41 -11.39
N ILE A 150 3.27 13.44 -11.48
CA ILE A 150 3.66 12.81 -12.74
C ILE A 150 2.96 11.45 -12.76
N PRO A 151 1.86 11.30 -13.51
CA PRO A 151 1.02 10.12 -13.45
C PRO A 151 1.77 8.86 -13.88
N PHE A 152 1.21 7.71 -13.51
CA PHE A 152 1.68 6.44 -14.02
C PHE A 152 1.55 6.41 -15.55
N ASP A 153 2.55 5.86 -16.20
CA ASP A 153 2.55 5.63 -17.64
C ASP A 153 3.13 4.23 -17.90
N SER A 154 2.54 3.49 -18.84
CA SER A 154 2.91 2.08 -19.10
C SER A 154 4.32 1.94 -19.69
N THR A 155 4.85 2.99 -20.34
CA THR A 155 6.24 3.05 -20.80
C THR A 155 7.18 3.32 -19.63
N ARG A 156 6.82 4.26 -18.74
CA ARG A 156 7.64 4.64 -17.57
C ARG A 156 7.61 3.61 -16.43
N LYS A 157 6.50 2.88 -16.30
CA LYS A 157 6.20 1.91 -15.24
C LYS A 157 6.35 2.47 -13.81
N ARG A 158 6.12 3.78 -13.64
CA ARG A 158 6.24 4.48 -12.35
C ARG A 158 5.39 5.73 -12.29
N MET A 159 4.94 6.09 -11.08
CA MET A 159 4.30 7.36 -10.74
C MET A 159 5.22 8.16 -9.80
N SER A 160 5.20 9.48 -9.92
CA SER A 160 5.96 10.34 -9.00
C SER A 160 5.16 11.54 -8.56
N VAL A 161 5.42 12.01 -7.34
CA VAL A 161 4.90 13.28 -6.83
C VAL A 161 6.03 14.13 -6.30
N VAL A 162 5.92 15.44 -6.49
CA VAL A 162 6.74 16.44 -5.80
C VAL A 162 5.85 17.13 -4.79
N VAL A 163 6.28 17.11 -3.53
CA VAL A 163 5.55 17.71 -2.42
C VAL A 163 6.42 18.72 -1.69
N ARG A 164 5.79 19.73 -1.10
CA ARG A 164 6.38 20.59 -0.09
C ARG A 164 5.91 20.13 1.29
N ALA A 165 6.84 19.74 2.14
CA ALA A 165 6.58 19.31 3.51
C ALA A 165 6.22 20.51 4.41
N PRO A 166 5.62 20.27 5.61
CA PRO A 166 5.24 21.33 6.54
C PRO A 166 6.40 22.25 6.97
N ASP A 167 7.62 21.72 6.99
CA ASP A 167 8.84 22.48 7.31
C ASP A 167 9.37 23.32 6.12
N GLY A 168 8.66 23.31 5.00
CA GLY A 168 8.98 24.09 3.80
C GLY A 168 9.91 23.39 2.83
N SER A 169 10.47 22.23 3.17
CA SER A 169 11.34 21.46 2.28
C SER A 169 10.58 20.77 1.15
N TYR A 170 11.28 20.47 0.05
CA TYR A 170 10.72 19.77 -1.09
C TYR A 170 11.23 18.34 -1.13
N VAL A 171 10.32 17.40 -1.41
CA VAL A 171 10.64 15.96 -1.55
C VAL A 171 9.97 15.42 -2.80
N LEU A 172 10.70 14.60 -3.55
CA LEU A 172 10.16 13.82 -4.65
C LEU A 172 10.01 12.37 -4.18
N TYR A 173 8.80 11.84 -4.28
CA TYR A 173 8.52 10.42 -4.09
C TYR A 173 8.26 9.77 -5.44
N CYS A 174 8.78 8.55 -5.61
CA CYS A 174 8.58 7.74 -6.80
C CYS A 174 8.24 6.31 -6.39
N LYS A 175 7.23 5.74 -7.05
CA LYS A 175 6.79 4.35 -6.89
C LYS A 175 6.65 3.74 -8.28
#